data_AF-A0A4Y2QJV9-F1
#
_entry.id   AF-A0A4Y2QJV9-F1
#
_cell.length_a   1.000
_cell.length_b   1.000
_cell.length_c   1.000
_cell.angle_alpha   90.00
_cell.angle_beta   90.00
_cell.angle_gamma   90.00
#
_symmetry.space_group_name_H-M   'P 1'
#
loop_
_entity.id
_entity.type
_entity.pdbx_description
1 polymer ?
#
loop_
_entity_poly.entity_id
_entity_poly.type
_entity_poly.pdbx_seq_one_letter_code
_entity_poly.pdbx_strand_id
1 'polypeptide(L)'
;MDESNRKEIKLVTIVVHYFNPNSGVQVKLLDFKSVAGETSEILTNHLCSVLLQNDLNNKVVGFCGDNCNTNFGGVKRAGQKNVFNRLKNSIEREINGIGCGAHIVYNCVQTAVDSLPVDIEALLVKIYKYFHIYTVRVTKVKDFCEYAEIQYCKLIQHGNTRFL
;
A
#
# COMPACT_ATOMS: atom_id res chain seq x y z
N MET A 1 -5.04 -11.76 -17.15
CA MET A 1 -4.00 -11.20 -18.02
C MET A 1 -4.66 -10.12 -18.82
N ASP A 2 -4.28 -8.87 -18.56
CA ASP A 2 -4.49 -7.73 -19.44
C ASP A 2 -3.17 -6.94 -19.40
N GLU A 3 -2.55 -6.86 -20.57
CA GLU A 3 -1.35 -6.10 -20.88
C GLU A 3 -1.80 -4.78 -21.50
N SER A 4 -1.95 -3.70 -20.70
CA SER A 4 -2.06 -2.34 -21.26
C SER A 4 -1.75 -1.24 -20.25
N ASN A 5 -0.51 -1.21 -19.76
CA ASN A 5 -0.01 -0.23 -18.80
C ASN A 5 0.29 1.16 -19.44
N ARG A 6 -0.63 1.72 -20.24
CA ARG A 6 -0.42 2.97 -21.01
C ARG A 6 -1.39 4.13 -20.71
N LYS A 7 -2.37 3.97 -19.81
CA LYS A 7 -3.37 5.01 -19.50
C LYS A 7 -3.77 5.15 -18.02
N GLU A 8 -3.09 4.49 -17.09
CA GLU A 8 -3.48 4.58 -15.68
C GLU A 8 -3.06 5.92 -15.06
N ILE A 9 -4.08 6.71 -14.69
CA ILE A 9 -3.95 7.88 -13.84
C ILE A 9 -3.41 7.41 -12.50
N LYS A 10 -2.19 7.83 -12.15
CA LYS A 10 -1.58 7.49 -10.87
C LYS A 10 -1.89 8.55 -9.84
N LEU A 11 -2.68 8.16 -8.86
CA LEU A 11 -3.12 9.02 -7.77
C LEU A 11 -2.09 9.01 -6.65
N VAL A 12 -1.66 10.20 -6.25
CA VAL A 12 -0.81 10.41 -5.09
C VAL A 12 -1.70 11.00 -3.99
N THR A 13 -1.64 10.37 -2.81
CA THR A 13 -2.37 10.81 -1.61
C THR A 13 -1.35 11.28 -0.59
N ILE A 14 -1.51 12.50 -0.08
CA ILE A 14 -0.68 13.05 1.00
C ILE A 14 -1.56 13.22 2.23
N VAL A 15 -1.22 12.48 3.27
CA VAL A 15 -1.92 12.49 4.56
C VAL A 15 -0.95 12.95 5.64
N VAL A 16 -1.42 13.79 6.56
CA VAL A 16 -0.65 14.20 7.74
C VAL A 16 -1.22 13.55 9.00
N HIS A 17 -0.32 12.98 9.80
CA HIS A 17 -0.61 12.45 11.11
C HIS A 17 0.03 13.37 12.16
N TYR A 18 -0.74 13.84 13.13
CA TYR A 18 -0.23 14.70 14.19
C TYR A 18 -1.01 14.51 15.48
N PHE A 19 -0.43 14.93 16.60
CA PHE A 19 -1.09 14.91 17.90
C PHE A 19 -1.66 16.29 18.22
N ASN A 20 -2.92 16.34 18.63
CA ASN A 20 -3.55 17.52 19.20
C ASN A 20 -3.90 17.22 20.67
N PRO A 21 -3.41 17.98 21.66
CA PRO A 21 -3.70 17.73 23.08
C PRO A 21 -5.18 17.63 23.43
N ASN A 22 -6.05 18.33 22.70
CA ASN A 22 -7.48 18.37 22.98
C ASN A 22 -8.26 17.25 22.30
N SER A 23 -7.72 16.64 21.24
CA SER A 23 -8.45 15.66 20.42
C SER A 23 -7.66 14.37 20.13
N GLY A 24 -6.48 14.23 20.72
CA GLY A 24 -5.59 13.08 20.54
C GLY A 24 -4.94 13.04 19.15
N VAL A 25 -4.69 11.82 18.65
CA VAL A 25 -4.12 11.59 17.32
C VAL A 25 -5.10 12.02 16.25
N GLN A 26 -4.62 12.80 15.29
CA GLN A 26 -5.38 13.33 14.17
C GLN A 26 -4.78 12.84 12.85
N VAL A 27 -5.66 12.56 11.90
CA VAL A 27 -5.31 12.20 10.52
C VAL A 27 -6.05 13.14 9.59
N LYS A 28 -5.34 13.84 8.72
CA LYS A 28 -5.93 14.76 7.74
C LYS A 28 -5.38 14.52 6.35
N LEU A 29 -6.27 14.49 5.38
CA LEU A 29 -5.91 14.50 3.96
C LEU A 29 -5.49 15.92 3.57
N LEU A 30 -4.26 16.06 3.05
CA LEU A 30 -3.74 17.35 2.56
C LEU A 30 -3.87 17.49 1.05
N ASP A 31 -3.63 16.41 0.30
CA ASP A 31 -3.79 16.41 -1.15
C ASP A 31 -4.15 15.02 -1.68
N PHE A 32 -4.92 14.99 -2.77
CA PHE A 32 -5.30 13.78 -3.48
C PHE A 32 -5.45 14.09 -4.97
N LYS A 33 -4.41 13.82 -5.75
CA LYS A 33 -4.42 14.14 -7.18
C LYS A 33 -3.53 13.24 -8.01
N SER A 34 -3.75 13.30 -9.32
CA SER A 34 -2.85 12.67 -10.28
C SER A 34 -1.56 13.46 -10.44
N VAL A 35 -0.44 12.77 -10.44
CA VAL A 35 0.88 13.37 -10.72
C VAL A 35 1.44 12.77 -12.00
N ALA A 36 1.90 13.62 -12.92
CA ALA A 36 2.49 13.17 -14.18
C ALA A 36 3.91 12.62 -13.94
N GLY A 37 4.01 11.30 -13.75
CA GLY A 37 5.28 10.60 -13.55
C GLY A 37 5.52 10.15 -12.10
N GLU A 38 6.51 9.27 -11.93
CA GLU A 38 6.72 8.53 -10.67
C GLU A 38 8.18 8.58 -10.19
N THR A 39 8.97 9.50 -10.72
CA THR A 39 10.34 9.63 -10.25
C THR A 39 10.32 10.18 -8.82
N SER A 40 11.31 9.79 -8.02
CA SER A 40 11.44 10.30 -6.65
C SER A 40 11.53 11.82 -6.60
N GLU A 41 12.08 12.45 -7.64
CA GLU A 41 12.16 13.90 -7.78
C GLU A 41 10.79 14.55 -7.98
N ILE A 42 9.99 14.04 -8.92
CA ILE A 42 8.64 14.56 -9.18
C ILE A 42 7.78 14.45 -7.92
N LEU A 43 7.82 13.29 -7.26
CA LEU A 43 7.06 13.05 -6.04
C LEU A 43 7.54 13.94 -4.88
N THR A 44 8.85 14.14 -4.73
CA THR A 44 9.39 15.03 -3.68
C THR A 44 8.98 16.48 -3.94
N ASN A 45 9.13 16.97 -5.18
CA ASN A 45 8.75 18.34 -5.51
C ASN A 45 7.26 18.59 -5.26
N HIS A 46 6.43 17.60 -5.59
CA HIS A 46 5.01 17.64 -5.31
C HIS A 46 4.73 17.69 -3.79
N LEU A 47 5.36 16.82 -3.01
CA LEU A 47 5.24 16.79 -1.55
C LEU A 47 5.68 18.11 -0.90
N CYS A 48 6.85 18.63 -1.27
CA CYS A 48 7.36 19.93 -0.79
C CYS A 48 6.38 21.07 -1.12
N SER A 49 5.77 21.06 -2.30
CA SER A 49 4.76 22.07 -2.67
C SER A 49 3.53 22.01 -1.76
N VAL A 50 3.04 20.82 -1.42
CA VAL A 50 1.90 20.65 -0.51
C VAL A 50 2.25 21.08 0.92
N LEU A 51 3.46 20.75 1.38
CA LEU A 51 3.95 21.19 2.69
C LEU A 51 4.09 22.71 2.79
N LEU A 52 4.59 23.36 1.73
CA LEU A 52 4.64 24.82 1.60
C LEU A 52 3.24 25.45 1.65
N GLN A 53 2.30 24.93 0.86
CA GLN A 53 0.93 25.45 0.80
C GLN A 53 0.15 25.35 2.12
N ASN A 54 0.58 24.48 3.04
CA ASN A 54 -0.06 24.25 4.33
C ASN A 54 0.77 24.77 5.52
N ASP A 55 1.86 25.51 5.28
CA ASP A 55 2.77 26.00 6.32
C ASP A 55 3.32 24.90 7.25
N LEU A 56 3.72 23.78 6.65
CA LEU A 56 4.17 22.57 7.36
C LEU A 56 5.67 22.26 7.23
N ASN A 57 6.44 22.97 6.40
CA ASN A 57 7.86 22.63 6.17
C ASN A 57 8.68 22.51 7.46
N ASN A 58 8.41 23.38 8.43
CA ASN A 58 9.11 23.40 9.72
C ASN A 58 8.48 22.48 10.79
N LYS A 59 7.50 21.65 10.43
CA LYS A 59 6.74 20.80 11.36
C LYS A 59 6.87 19.31 11.03
N VAL A 60 7.53 18.95 9.94
CA VAL A 60 7.74 17.55 9.55
C VAL A 60 8.75 16.90 10.49
N VAL A 61 8.37 15.76 11.06
CA VAL A 61 9.22 14.94 11.95
C VAL A 61 9.49 13.54 11.38
N GLY A 62 8.72 13.14 10.36
CA GLY A 62 8.88 11.84 9.73
C GLY A 62 8.11 11.74 8.41
N PHE A 63 8.51 10.76 7.61
CA PHE A 63 7.90 10.39 6.35
C PHE A 63 7.52 8.92 6.40
N CYS A 64 6.26 8.62 6.07
CA CYS A 64 5.74 7.27 5.97
C CYS A 64 5.31 6.99 4.53
N GLY A 65 5.71 5.85 3.99
CA GLY A 65 5.37 5.44 2.63
C GLY A 65 5.48 3.93 2.47
N ASP A 66 5.06 3.41 1.31
CA ASP A 66 5.36 2.02 0.96
C ASP A 66 6.88 1.79 0.87
N ASN A 67 7.30 0.54 0.99
CA ASN A 67 8.71 0.18 1.03
C ASN A 67 9.35 0.15 -0.37
N CYS A 68 8.73 0.77 -1.37
CA CYS A 68 9.23 0.71 -2.73
C CYS A 68 10.56 1.48 -2.86
N ASN A 69 11.36 1.09 -3.86
CA ASN A 69 12.65 1.71 -4.13
C ASN A 69 12.57 3.20 -4.44
N THR A 70 11.41 3.71 -4.87
CA THR A 70 11.20 5.14 -5.11
C THR A 70 11.10 5.93 -3.81
N ASN A 71 10.48 5.36 -2.76
CA ASN A 71 10.25 6.03 -1.49
C ASN A 71 11.45 5.94 -0.53
N PHE A 72 12.02 4.74 -0.35
CA PHE A 72 13.10 4.51 0.62
C PHE A 72 14.44 4.08 -0.01
N GLY A 73 14.47 3.91 -1.33
CA GLY A 73 15.66 3.43 -2.04
C GLY A 73 15.79 1.91 -1.98
N GLY A 74 16.44 1.35 -3.00
CA GLY A 74 16.83 -0.06 -2.99
C GLY A 74 18.29 -0.22 -2.58
N VAL A 75 18.71 -1.47 -2.35
CA VAL A 75 20.12 -1.83 -2.08
C VAL A 75 21.07 -1.18 -3.09
N LYS A 76 20.70 -1.21 -4.38
CA LYS A 76 21.48 -0.62 -5.49
C LYS A 76 21.57 0.91 -5.48
N ARG A 77 20.70 1.59 -4.73
CA ARG A 77 20.67 3.06 -4.65
C ARG A 77 21.41 3.62 -3.44
N ALA A 78 21.99 2.77 -2.58
CA ALA A 78 22.75 3.16 -1.40
C ALA A 78 22.05 4.23 -0.53
N GLY A 79 20.72 4.15 -0.41
CA GLY A 79 19.91 5.13 0.33
C GLY A 79 19.76 6.51 -0.33
N GLN A 80 20.25 6.70 -1.56
CA GLN A 80 20.18 7.95 -2.31
C GLN A 80 19.07 7.94 -3.36
N LYS A 81 18.74 9.12 -3.92
CA LYS A 81 17.78 9.29 -5.04
C LYS A 81 16.37 8.70 -4.80
N ASN A 82 15.90 8.73 -3.56
CA ASN A 82 14.55 8.33 -3.16
C ASN A 82 13.81 9.51 -2.50
N VAL A 83 12.48 9.41 -2.35
CA VAL A 83 11.64 10.48 -1.81
C VAL A 83 12.08 10.86 -0.40
N PHE A 84 12.31 9.88 0.49
CA PHE A 84 12.71 10.14 1.86
C PHE A 84 14.00 10.98 1.95
N ASN A 85 15.06 10.55 1.27
CA ASN A 85 16.35 11.24 1.30
C ASN A 85 16.28 12.62 0.62
N ARG A 86 15.53 12.75 -0.48
CA ARG A 86 15.33 14.05 -1.14
C ARG A 86 14.54 15.01 -0.25
N LEU A 87 13.46 14.54 0.38
CA LEU A 87 12.64 15.31 1.30
C LEU A 87 13.48 15.80 2.49
N LYS A 88 14.23 14.89 3.13
CA LYS A 88 15.14 15.19 4.23
C LYS A 88 16.11 16.32 3.87
N ASN A 89 16.69 16.27 2.67
CA ASN A 89 17.56 17.32 2.19
C ASN A 89 16.82 18.64 1.91
N SER A 90 15.60 18.58 1.35
CA SER A 90 14.80 19.78 1.04
C SER A 90 14.31 20.53 2.27
N ILE A 91 14.07 19.84 3.39
CA ILE A 91 13.65 20.48 4.66
C ILE A 91 14.83 20.81 5.59
N GLU A 92 16.06 20.44 5.19
CA GLU A 92 17.31 20.68 5.93
C GLU A 92 17.28 20.23 7.40
N ARG A 93 16.57 19.13 7.69
CA ARG A 93 16.34 18.63 9.05
C ARG A 93 16.35 17.12 9.10
N GLU A 94 16.76 16.60 10.26
CA GLU A 94 16.61 15.19 10.58
C GLU A 94 15.12 14.82 10.74
N ILE A 95 14.71 13.79 10.01
CA ILE A 95 13.37 13.20 10.06
C ILE A 95 13.46 11.68 10.01
N ASN A 96 12.47 11.01 10.59
CA ASN A 96 12.40 9.55 10.60
C ASN A 96 11.73 9.01 9.33
N GLY A 97 12.33 7.99 8.71
CA GLY A 97 11.73 7.23 7.63
C GLY A 97 11.02 5.99 8.18
N ILE A 98 9.73 5.83 7.88
CA ILE A 98 8.91 4.74 8.38
C ILE A 98 8.31 3.97 7.20
N GLY A 99 8.70 2.71 7.03
CA GLY A 99 8.09 1.84 6.03
C GLY A 99 6.65 1.45 6.38
N CYS A 100 5.87 1.11 5.36
CA CYS A 100 4.51 0.63 5.51
C CYS A 100 4.49 -0.74 6.18
N GLY A 101 3.93 -0.82 7.40
CA GLY A 101 3.78 -2.07 8.13
C GLY A 101 2.98 -3.13 7.36
N ALA A 102 1.95 -2.72 6.61
CA ALA A 102 1.17 -3.64 5.78
C ALA A 102 2.02 -4.28 4.68
N HIS A 103 2.92 -3.52 4.05
CA HIS A 103 3.87 -4.05 3.07
C HIS A 103 4.89 -5.00 3.69
N ILE A 104 5.38 -4.70 4.89
CA ILE A 104 6.31 -5.59 5.60
C ILE A 104 5.63 -6.94 5.89
N VAL A 105 4.41 -6.92 6.42
CA VAL A 105 3.64 -8.14 6.71
C VAL A 105 3.33 -8.89 5.42
N TYR A 106 2.88 -8.20 4.37
CA TYR A 106 2.62 -8.80 3.07
C TYR A 106 3.86 -9.49 2.50
N ASN A 107 5.00 -8.79 2.44
CA ASN A 107 6.24 -9.35 1.89
C ASN A 107 6.72 -10.56 2.70
N CYS A 108 6.53 -10.56 4.02
CA CYS A 108 6.84 -11.71 4.87
C CYS A 108 5.98 -12.93 4.51
N VAL A 109 4.65 -12.74 4.40
CA VAL A 109 3.73 -13.82 4.03
C VAL A 109 4.00 -14.31 2.61
N GLN A 110 4.17 -13.40 1.66
CA GLN A 110 4.47 -13.74 0.27
C GLN A 110 5.75 -14.57 0.16
N THR A 111 6.83 -14.15 0.84
CA THR A 111 8.10 -14.91 0.86
C THR A 111 7.91 -16.33 1.39
N ALA A 112 7.11 -16.49 2.45
CA ALA A 112 6.81 -17.80 3.01
C ALA A 112 5.99 -18.67 2.06
N VAL A 113 4.98 -18.08 1.40
CA VAL A 113 4.12 -18.76 0.42
C VAL A 113 4.91 -19.17 -0.81
N ASP A 114 5.77 -18.29 -1.35
CA ASP A 114 6.60 -18.56 -2.52
C ASP A 114 7.64 -19.66 -2.27
N SER A 115 7.94 -19.95 -1.01
CA SER A 115 8.84 -21.03 -0.61
C SER A 115 8.17 -22.40 -0.62
N LEU A 116 6.84 -22.47 -0.76
CA LEU A 116 6.10 -23.72 -0.82
C LEU A 116 6.22 -24.37 -2.21
N PRO A 117 6.20 -25.72 -2.30
CA PRO A 117 6.26 -26.41 -3.60
C PRO A 117 4.97 -26.30 -4.42
N VAL A 118 3.96 -25.61 -3.89
CA VAL A 118 2.65 -25.42 -4.49
C VAL A 118 2.31 -23.94 -4.47
N ASP A 119 1.83 -23.43 -5.60
CA ASP A 119 1.30 -22.08 -5.71
C ASP A 119 -0.04 -21.97 -4.96
N ILE A 120 0.05 -21.59 -3.68
CA ILE A 120 -1.11 -21.43 -2.79
C ILE A 120 -2.02 -20.30 -3.30
N GLU A 121 -1.45 -19.22 -3.84
CA GLU A 121 -2.25 -18.10 -4.36
C GLU A 121 -3.12 -18.57 -5.53
N ALA A 122 -2.54 -19.25 -6.51
CA ALA A 122 -3.29 -19.80 -7.63
C ALA A 122 -4.33 -20.84 -7.19
N LEU A 123 -4.02 -21.66 -6.19
CA LEU A 123 -4.98 -22.61 -5.61
C LEU A 123 -6.19 -21.88 -5.00
N LEU A 124 -5.96 -20.88 -4.15
CA LEU A 124 -7.01 -20.11 -3.51
C LEU A 124 -7.85 -19.34 -4.53
N VAL A 125 -7.23 -18.74 -5.55
CA VAL A 125 -7.93 -18.06 -6.64
C VAL A 125 -8.81 -19.03 -7.43
N LYS A 126 -8.35 -20.25 -7.70
CA LYS A 126 -9.15 -21.29 -8.37
C LYS A 126 -10.35 -21.72 -7.52
N ILE A 127 -10.15 -21.95 -6.22
CA ILE A 127 -11.22 -22.30 -5.28
C ILE A 127 -12.26 -21.19 -5.22
N TYR A 128 -11.82 -19.93 -5.05
CA TYR A 128 -12.70 -18.77 -5.03
C TYR A 128 -13.53 -18.70 -6.33
N LYS A 129 -12.88 -18.75 -7.50
CA LYS A 129 -13.57 -18.68 -8.80
C LYS A 129 -14.56 -19.83 -8.96
N TYR A 130 -14.20 -21.05 -8.53
CA TYR A 130 -15.09 -22.20 -8.63
C TYR A 130 -16.44 -21.97 -7.94
N PHE A 131 -16.42 -21.46 -6.70
CA PHE A 131 -17.64 -21.19 -5.94
C PHE A 131 -18.33 -19.88 -6.36
N HIS A 132 -17.56 -18.84 -6.65
CA HIS A 132 -18.09 -17.51 -6.94
C HIS A 132 -18.92 -17.44 -8.23
N ILE A 133 -18.57 -18.22 -9.26
CA ILE A 133 -19.22 -18.14 -10.58
C ILE A 133 -20.68 -18.64 -10.54
N TYR A 134 -21.01 -19.61 -9.68
CA TYR A 134 -22.34 -20.23 -9.67
C TYR A 134 -22.94 -20.29 -8.27
N THR A 135 -24.12 -19.68 -8.11
CA THR A 135 -24.88 -19.66 -6.85
C THR A 135 -25.15 -21.06 -6.29
N VAL A 136 -25.47 -22.03 -7.16
CA VAL A 136 -25.69 -23.43 -6.74
C VAL A 136 -24.50 -24.07 -6.03
N ARG A 137 -23.27 -23.65 -6.35
CA ARG A 137 -22.05 -24.14 -5.69
C ARG A 137 -21.87 -23.48 -4.32
N VAL A 138 -22.23 -22.21 -4.20
CA VAL A 138 -22.26 -21.51 -2.90
C VAL A 138 -23.28 -22.15 -1.96
N THR A 139 -24.47 -22.51 -2.46
CA THR A 139 -25.48 -23.21 -1.65
C THR A 139 -24.94 -24.52 -1.11
N LYS A 140 -24.32 -25.36 -1.96
CA LYS A 140 -23.69 -26.62 -1.50
C LYS A 140 -22.64 -26.42 -0.41
N VAL A 141 -21.86 -25.34 -0.45
CA VAL A 141 -20.90 -25.02 0.63
C VAL A 141 -21.62 -24.63 1.91
N LYS A 142 -22.72 -23.88 1.82
CA LYS A 142 -23.53 -23.53 2.99
C LYS A 142 -24.14 -24.78 3.63
N ASP A 143 -24.71 -25.68 2.83
CA ASP A 143 -25.28 -26.94 3.31
C ASP A 143 -24.20 -27.79 4.00
N PHE A 144 -22.98 -27.83 3.45
CA PHE A 144 -21.84 -28.49 4.08
C PHE A 144 -21.40 -27.83 5.39
N CYS A 145 -21.35 -26.49 5.43
CA CYS A 145 -21.05 -25.74 6.65
C CYS A 145 -22.10 -26.03 7.75
N GLU A 146 -23.38 -26.07 7.39
CA GLU A 146 -24.46 -26.42 8.32
C GLU A 146 -24.31 -27.84 8.85
N TYR A 147 -24.06 -28.81 7.96
CA TYR A 147 -23.77 -30.20 8.35
C TYR A 147 -22.57 -30.32 9.29
N ALA A 148 -21.50 -29.55 9.04
CA ALA A 148 -20.28 -29.55 9.84
C ALA A 148 -20.37 -28.68 11.10
N GLU A 149 -21.53 -28.07 11.39
CA GLU A 149 -21.75 -27.15 12.51
C GLU A 149 -20.77 -25.95 12.51
N ILE A 150 -20.39 -25.49 11.32
CA ILE A 150 -19.50 -24.34 11.12
C ILE A 150 -20.29 -23.17 10.53
N GLN A 151 -20.07 -21.96 11.03
CA GLN A 151 -20.65 -20.76 10.44
C GLN A 151 -20.09 -20.54 9.03
N TYR A 152 -20.98 -20.45 8.04
CA TYR A 152 -20.58 -20.06 6.69
C TYR A 152 -20.01 -18.64 6.68
N CYS A 153 -18.76 -18.53 6.25
CA CYS A 153 -18.11 -17.25 5.94
C CYS A 153 -18.07 -17.06 4.43
N LYS A 154 -18.54 -15.90 3.95
CA LYS A 154 -18.45 -15.56 2.54
C LYS A 154 -16.97 -15.53 2.13
N LEU A 155 -16.63 -16.28 1.09
CA LEU A 155 -15.28 -16.26 0.54
C LEU A 155 -14.90 -14.85 0.10
N ILE A 156 -13.77 -14.36 0.62
CA ILE A 156 -13.26 -13.02 0.31
C ILE A 156 -12.72 -13.02 -1.11
N GLN A 157 -13.08 -11.99 -1.88
CA GLN A 157 -12.59 -11.82 -3.23
C GLN A 157 -11.07 -11.58 -3.23
N HIS A 158 -10.37 -12.20 -4.18
CA HIS A 158 -8.97 -11.87 -4.45
C HIS A 158 -8.87 -10.39 -4.86
N GLY A 159 -8.16 -9.60 -4.06
CA GLY A 159 -7.98 -8.17 -4.32
C GLY A 159 -7.05 -7.96 -5.52
N ASN A 160 -7.43 -7.05 -6.43
CA ASN A 160 -6.57 -6.67 -7.55
C ASN A 160 -5.44 -5.70 -7.14
N THR A 161 -5.44 -5.23 -5.88
CA THR A 161 -4.44 -4.31 -5.35
C THR A 161 -3.14 -5.07 -5.08
N ARG A 162 -2.10 -4.74 -5.85
CA ARG A 162 -0.76 -5.28 -5.62
C ARG A 162 -0.09 -4.54 -4.47
N PHE A 163 0.44 -5.28 -3.52
CA PHE A 163 1.41 -4.77 -2.56
C PHE A 163 2.79 -4.89 -3.22
N LEU A 164 3.32 -3.75 -3.70
CA LEU A 164 4.64 -3.63 -4.34
C LEU A 164 5.82 -3.71 -3.36
#